data_AF-A0A517RNM7-F1
#
_entry.id   AF-A0A517RNM7-F1
#
_cell.length_a   1.000
_cell.length_b   1.000
_cell.length_c   1.000
_cell.angle_alpha   90.00
_cell.angle_beta   90.00
_cell.angle_gamma   90.00
#
_symmetry.space_group_name_H-M   'P 1'
#
loop_
_entity.id
_entity.type
_entity.pdbx_description
1 polymer ?
#
loop_
_entity_poly.entity_id
_entity_poly.type
_entity_poly.pdbx_seq_one_letter_code
_entity_poly.pdbx_strand_id
1 'polypeptide(L)'
;MNITTFQCPHCQALLRMRSRQVGDSAFDCPDCEHPLQLTQTPDGQWTIHLISTPPIHQNSLRFSHKARAGWNSLQRCGAFLIASPVLMSWFVAGTGAFLILLMMLLDRSPSATVQTEEPVATVSEIASSDPTETSTNTEVDTLQPPAENVDPIPNPQPVAELPLPVAEAQPLKAVPDENDQELIAAKPEQIPPLMAQKPLPPAPLSAPATDITVALKIPIVEFRQPDAIPLKTLITQFEEMLDTEFLFADNIKNDPKLMQTAVSVSRKNTTLEKLLTLILSKGALTYSVKSNKIHIQRTTAP
;
A
#
# COMPACT_ATOMS: atom_id res chain seq x y z
N MET A 1 8.22 -6.48 18.40
CA MET A 1 8.43 -5.22 17.64
C MET A 1 8.85 -4.16 18.64
N ASN A 2 10.01 -3.50 18.46
CA ASN A 2 10.47 -2.48 19.39
C ASN A 2 9.84 -1.13 19.03
N ILE A 3 9.02 -0.59 19.94
CA ILE A 3 8.40 0.73 19.83
C ILE A 3 9.14 1.63 20.81
N THR A 4 9.72 2.72 20.32
CA THR A 4 10.33 3.76 21.14
C THR A 4 9.36 4.95 21.23
N THR A 5 9.24 5.52 22.41
CA THR A 5 8.37 6.67 22.67
C THR A 5 9.20 7.89 23.02
N PHE A 6 8.92 9.01 22.39
CA PHE A 6 9.59 10.29 22.64
C PHE A 6 8.54 11.39 22.88
N GLN A 7 8.95 12.48 23.51
CA GLN A 7 8.12 13.68 23.61
C GLN A 7 8.58 14.70 22.57
N CYS A 8 7.63 15.31 21.87
CA CYS A 8 7.94 16.42 20.98
C CYS A 8 8.52 17.59 21.80
N PRO A 9 9.69 18.15 21.44
CA PRO A 9 10.27 19.28 22.17
C PRO A 9 9.45 20.57 22.03
N HIS A 10 8.58 20.67 21.01
CA HIS A 10 7.77 21.86 20.75
C HIS A 10 6.41 21.81 21.47
N CYS A 11 5.64 20.73 21.31
CA CYS A 11 4.28 20.62 21.85
C CYS A 11 4.13 19.59 22.99
N GLN A 12 5.22 18.91 23.37
CA GLN A 12 5.23 17.84 24.40
C GLN A 12 4.36 16.62 24.07
N ALA A 13 3.81 16.51 22.86
CA ALA A 13 3.03 15.37 22.44
C ALA A 13 3.87 14.08 22.39
N LEU A 14 3.23 12.95 22.69
CA LEU A 14 3.91 11.64 22.80
C LEU A 14 4.00 10.97 21.42
N LEU A 15 5.20 10.97 20.85
CA LEU A 15 5.51 10.39 19.55
C LEU A 15 5.89 8.92 19.71
N ARG A 16 5.25 8.05 18.91
CA ARG A 16 5.53 6.60 18.88
C ARG A 16 6.25 6.25 17.59
N MET A 17 7.49 5.81 17.69
CA MET A 17 8.33 5.47 16.56
C MET A 17 8.55 3.95 16.48
N ARG A 18 8.45 3.40 15.27
CA ARG A 18 8.77 1.99 14.99
C ARG A 18 10.23 1.92 14.54
N SER A 19 11.01 0.95 15.04
CA SER A 19 12.48 0.88 14.89
C SER A 19 13.02 0.65 13.46
N ARG A 20 12.23 0.90 12.40
CA ARG A 20 12.64 0.78 10.99
C ARG A 20 12.92 2.12 10.30
N GLN A 21 12.70 3.25 10.97
CA GLN A 21 13.06 4.55 10.42
C GLN A 21 14.57 4.77 10.57
N VAL A 22 15.21 5.04 9.42
CA VAL A 22 16.65 5.26 9.29
C VAL A 22 17.01 6.60 9.94
N GLY A 23 18.12 6.61 10.68
CA GLY A 23 18.64 7.83 11.29
C GLY A 23 18.84 8.95 10.26
N ASP A 24 18.73 10.18 10.72
CA ASP A 24 18.84 11.44 9.95
C ASP A 24 17.63 11.82 9.09
N SER A 25 16.54 11.06 9.12
CA SER A 25 15.29 11.47 8.47
C SER A 25 14.60 12.62 9.24
N ALA A 26 14.21 13.66 8.50
CA ALA A 26 13.34 14.72 8.99
C ALA A 26 11.87 14.31 8.79
N PHE A 27 11.03 14.58 9.79
CA PHE A 27 9.60 14.31 9.77
C PHE A 27 8.85 15.38 10.56
N ASP A 28 7.60 15.63 10.20
CA ASP A 28 6.79 16.62 10.89
C ASP A 28 6.05 16.00 12.07
N CYS A 29 5.96 16.72 13.18
CA CYS A 29 5.13 16.32 14.32
C CYS A 29 3.64 16.28 13.90
N PRO A 30 2.91 15.19 14.13
CA PRO A 30 1.50 15.11 13.74
C PRO A 30 0.58 16.07 14.52
N ASP A 31 1.02 16.52 15.70
CA ASP A 31 0.21 17.37 16.58
C ASP A 31 0.46 18.86 16.36
N CYS A 32 1.69 19.25 15.96
CA CYS A 32 2.05 20.66 15.81
C CYS A 32 2.70 21.01 14.47
N GLU A 33 2.86 20.05 13.56
CA GLU A 33 3.43 20.22 12.21
C GLU A 33 4.85 20.83 12.17
N HIS A 34 5.56 20.82 13.30
CA HIS A 34 6.93 21.31 13.36
C HIS A 34 7.91 20.23 12.86
N PRO A 35 8.92 20.59 12.05
CA PRO A 35 9.88 19.66 11.52
C PRO A 35 10.84 19.20 12.63
N LEU A 36 10.95 17.88 12.78
CA LEU A 36 11.79 17.20 13.76
C LEU A 36 12.81 16.31 13.05
N GLN A 37 13.99 16.16 13.62
CA GLN A 37 15.02 15.24 13.13
C GLN A 37 15.43 14.24 14.19
N LEU A 38 15.59 12.99 13.77
CA LEU A 38 16.13 11.92 14.60
C LEU A 38 17.64 11.80 14.37
N THR A 39 18.42 12.08 15.41
CA THR A 39 19.87 11.88 15.41
C THR A 39 20.21 10.75 16.36
N GLN A 40 21.04 9.82 15.90
CA GLN A 40 21.60 8.78 16.76
C GLN A 40 22.89 9.31 17.38
N THR A 41 22.95 9.38 18.71
CA THR A 41 24.18 9.75 19.42
C THR A 41 25.25 8.67 19.22
N PRO A 42 26.55 9.00 19.35
CA PRO A 42 27.64 8.03 19.26
C PRO A 42 27.53 6.89 20.30
N ASP A 43 26.80 7.10 21.39
CA ASP A 43 26.50 6.09 22.41
C ASP A 43 25.30 5.18 22.04
N GLY A 44 24.73 5.35 20.85
CA GLY A 44 23.65 4.53 20.32
C GLY A 44 22.24 4.91 20.80
N GLN A 45 22.08 6.04 21.50
CA GLN A 45 20.77 6.55 21.93
C GLN A 45 20.14 7.43 20.83
N TRP A 46 18.80 7.44 20.76
CA TRP A 46 18.05 8.25 19.81
C TRP A 46 17.59 9.54 20.49
N THR A 47 17.92 10.68 19.88
CA THR A 47 17.52 12.02 20.34
C THR A 47 16.78 12.76 19.24
N ILE A 48 15.74 13.51 19.62
CA ILE A 48 14.94 14.34 18.70
C ILE A 48 15.38 15.79 18.84
N HIS A 49 15.76 16.42 17.74
CA HIS A 49 16.10 17.84 17.68
C HIS A 49 15.11 18.60 16.80
N LEU A 50 14.80 19.84 17.21
CA LEU A 50 14.01 20.78 16.43
C LEU A 50 14.91 21.40 15.36
N ILE A 51 14.52 21.32 14.09
CA ILE A 51 15.21 22.04 13.02
C ILE A 51 14.58 23.44 12.91
N SER A 52 15.33 24.49 13.27
CA SER A 52 14.86 25.88 13.16
C SER A 52 15.01 26.49 11.75
N THR A 53 15.69 25.80 10.84
CA THR A 53 15.78 26.23 9.44
C THR A 53 14.62 25.65 8.63
N PRO A 54 13.76 26.49 8.03
CA PRO A 54 12.70 26.00 7.17
C PRO A 54 13.34 25.22 6.01
N PRO A 55 13.00 23.94 5.78
CA PRO A 55 13.29 23.35 4.50
C PRO A 55 12.54 24.18 3.45
N ILE A 56 13.23 24.58 2.39
CA ILE A 56 12.59 25.15 1.22
C ILE A 56 11.49 24.17 0.80
N HIS A 57 10.23 24.56 1.05
CA HIS A 57 9.05 23.84 0.59
C HIS A 57 9.15 23.75 -0.93
N GLN A 58 9.64 22.61 -1.42
CA GLN A 58 9.31 22.18 -2.77
C GLN A 58 7.85 21.70 -2.72
N ASN A 59 6.94 22.67 -2.73
CA ASN A 59 5.63 22.49 -3.32
C ASN A 59 5.83 22.25 -4.82
N SER A 60 6.31 21.06 -5.18
CA SER A 60 6.22 20.57 -6.54
C SER A 60 4.89 19.84 -6.66
N LEU A 61 4.04 20.48 -7.46
CA LEU A 61 2.88 19.90 -8.08
C LEU A 61 3.11 18.44 -8.45
N ARG A 62 2.03 17.66 -8.29
CA ARG A 62 1.86 16.34 -8.89
C ARG A 62 2.38 16.34 -10.34
N PHE A 63 3.02 15.22 -10.68
CA PHE A 63 3.56 14.81 -11.99
C PHE A 63 5.03 15.16 -12.28
N SER A 64 5.73 14.08 -12.66
CA SER A 64 7.07 14.02 -13.28
C SER A 64 8.28 13.83 -12.37
N HIS A 65 9.20 12.99 -12.87
CA HIS A 65 10.54 12.62 -12.35
C HIS A 65 10.66 11.53 -11.28
N LYS A 66 10.20 10.31 -11.60
CA LYS A 66 11.01 9.11 -11.31
C LYS A 66 11.79 8.71 -12.56
N ALA A 67 12.87 9.44 -12.84
CA ALA A 67 13.83 9.09 -13.89
C ALA A 67 15.29 9.27 -13.42
N ARG A 68 15.57 9.19 -12.11
CA ARG A 68 16.92 9.44 -11.59
C ARG A 68 17.52 8.38 -10.66
N ALA A 69 16.86 7.22 -10.50
CA ALA A 69 17.40 6.09 -9.73
C ALA A 69 17.92 4.94 -10.61
N GLY A 70 17.91 5.07 -11.95
CA GLY A 70 18.36 4.03 -12.89
C GLY A 70 19.71 4.27 -13.57
N TRP A 71 20.35 5.43 -13.38
CA TRP A 71 21.57 5.76 -14.15
C TRP A 71 22.85 5.12 -13.60
N ASN A 72 22.89 4.81 -12.29
CA ASN A 72 24.09 4.23 -11.68
C ASN A 72 24.24 2.72 -11.95
N SER A 73 23.19 2.02 -12.38
CA SER A 73 23.29 0.61 -12.80
C SER A 73 23.71 0.47 -14.27
N LEU A 74 23.38 1.46 -15.13
CA LEU A 74 23.81 1.44 -16.54
C LEU A 74 25.32 1.73 -16.69
N GLN A 75 25.91 2.48 -15.78
CA GLN A 75 27.34 2.82 -15.84
C GLN A 75 28.25 1.60 -15.58
N ARG A 76 27.76 0.55 -14.90
CA ARG A 76 28.49 -0.74 -14.75
C ARG A 76 28.29 -1.70 -15.92
N CYS A 77 27.21 -1.58 -16.69
CA CYS A 77 27.01 -2.37 -17.91
C CYS A 77 27.73 -1.79 -19.14
N GLY A 78 28.05 -0.49 -19.15
CA GLY A 78 28.77 0.15 -20.27
C GLY A 78 30.20 -0.38 -20.49
N ALA A 79 30.85 -0.92 -19.46
CA ALA A 79 32.20 -1.47 -19.59
C ALA A 79 32.24 -2.87 -20.25
N PHE A 80 31.14 -3.62 -20.23
CA PHE A 80 31.06 -4.96 -20.85
C PHE A 80 30.76 -4.92 -22.36
N LEU A 81 30.26 -3.79 -22.88
CA LEU A 81 29.94 -3.63 -24.30
C LEU A 81 31.14 -3.27 -25.18
N ILE A 82 32.30 -2.93 -24.59
CA ILE A 82 33.52 -2.58 -25.35
C ILE A 82 34.37 -3.84 -25.65
N ALA A 83 34.08 -4.98 -25.02
CA ALA A 83 34.94 -6.17 -25.09
C ALA A 83 34.50 -7.24 -26.12
N SER A 84 33.39 -7.07 -26.84
CA SER A 84 32.90 -8.11 -27.79
C SER A 84 32.36 -7.53 -29.09
N PRO A 85 33.11 -7.66 -30.22
CA PRO A 85 32.67 -7.23 -31.55
C PRO A 85 31.37 -7.92 -32.02
N VAL A 86 31.09 -9.11 -31.51
CA VAL A 86 29.92 -9.91 -31.88
C VAL A 86 28.63 -9.33 -31.28
N LEU A 87 28.67 -8.72 -30.09
CA LEU A 87 27.49 -8.10 -29.51
C LEU A 87 27.13 -6.77 -30.20
N MET A 88 28.15 -6.04 -30.68
CA MET A 88 27.94 -4.82 -31.47
C MET A 88 27.28 -5.12 -32.82
N SER A 89 27.62 -6.23 -33.48
CA SER A 89 26.96 -6.60 -34.76
C SER A 89 25.48 -6.93 -34.57
N TRP A 90 25.09 -7.56 -33.47
CA TRP A 90 23.69 -7.84 -33.15
C TRP A 90 22.90 -6.57 -32.82
N PHE A 91 23.52 -5.60 -32.13
CA PHE A 91 22.88 -4.31 -31.84
C PHE A 91 22.67 -3.48 -33.10
N VAL A 92 23.67 -3.42 -33.99
CA VAL A 92 23.58 -2.67 -35.26
C VAL A 92 22.57 -3.35 -36.21
N ALA A 93 22.57 -4.68 -36.31
CA ALA A 93 21.59 -5.40 -37.12
C ALA A 93 20.15 -5.24 -36.58
N GLY A 94 19.97 -5.33 -35.26
CA GLY A 94 18.66 -5.17 -34.63
C GLY A 94 18.08 -3.76 -34.77
N THR A 95 18.92 -2.73 -34.57
CA THR A 95 18.48 -1.33 -34.73
C THR A 95 18.19 -0.97 -36.19
N GLY A 96 18.96 -1.50 -37.14
CA GLY A 96 18.68 -1.33 -38.58
C GLY A 96 17.36 -1.97 -39.01
N ALA A 97 17.10 -3.22 -38.60
CA ALA A 97 15.84 -3.90 -38.91
C ALA A 97 14.63 -3.19 -38.28
N PHE A 98 14.77 -2.67 -37.07
CA PHE A 98 13.72 -1.91 -36.39
C PHE A 98 13.43 -0.58 -37.09
N LEU A 99 14.44 0.15 -37.56
CA LEU A 99 14.25 1.40 -38.32
C LEU A 99 13.55 1.16 -39.67
N ILE A 100 13.89 0.08 -40.38
CA ILE A 100 13.22 -0.30 -41.63
C ILE A 100 11.74 -0.66 -41.36
N LEU A 101 11.47 -1.43 -40.31
CA LEU A 101 10.10 -1.76 -39.90
C LEU A 101 9.30 -0.51 -39.55
N LEU A 102 9.91 0.45 -38.85
CA LEU A 102 9.27 1.71 -38.49
C LEU A 102 8.89 2.52 -39.74
N MET A 103 9.81 2.63 -40.71
CA MET A 103 9.54 3.31 -41.99
C MET A 103 8.39 2.64 -42.76
N MET A 104 8.33 1.30 -42.81
CA MET A 104 7.21 0.59 -43.47
C MET A 104 5.86 0.80 -42.77
N LEU A 105 5.84 1.02 -41.46
CA LEU A 105 4.60 1.29 -40.71
C LEU A 105 4.13 2.73 -40.88
N LEU A 106 5.05 3.68 -41.06
CA LEU A 106 4.75 5.10 -41.29
C LEU A 106 4.30 5.40 -42.72
N ASP A 107 4.81 4.64 -43.71
CA ASP A 107 4.45 4.81 -45.13
C ASP A 107 3.05 4.27 -45.48
N ARG A 108 2.38 3.60 -44.54
CA ARG A 108 1.02 3.08 -44.70
C ARG A 108 -0.06 4.08 -44.27
N SER A 109 0.19 5.37 -44.46
CA SER A 109 -0.83 6.41 -44.35
C SER A 109 -1.50 6.59 -45.72
N PRO A 110 -2.71 6.06 -45.96
CA PRO A 110 -3.41 6.32 -47.20
C PRO A 110 -3.73 7.80 -47.27
N SER A 111 -3.12 8.51 -48.22
CA SER A 111 -3.55 9.86 -48.58
C SER A 111 -4.98 9.75 -49.12
N ALA A 112 -5.91 10.20 -48.29
CA ALA A 112 -7.28 10.42 -48.68
C ALA A 112 -7.35 11.64 -49.61
N THR A 113 -8.13 11.46 -50.68
CA THR A 113 -8.94 12.49 -51.34
C THR A 113 -8.24 13.50 -52.23
N VAL A 114 -8.17 13.18 -53.54
CA VAL A 114 -8.36 14.19 -54.60
C VAL A 114 -9.61 13.78 -55.36
N GLN A 115 -10.72 14.47 -55.04
CA GLN A 115 -11.87 14.55 -55.94
C GLN A 115 -11.49 15.45 -57.11
N THR A 116 -11.64 14.95 -58.33
CA THR A 116 -11.84 15.79 -59.52
C THR A 116 -13.04 15.22 -60.25
N GLU A 117 -14.17 15.94 -60.12
CA GLU A 117 -15.30 15.84 -61.02
C GLU A 117 -14.86 16.30 -62.43
N GLU A 118 -15.17 15.53 -63.47
CA GLU A 118 -15.94 16.04 -64.60
C GLU A 118 -16.57 14.89 -65.41
N PRO A 119 -17.77 15.09 -65.96
CA PRO A 119 -18.60 14.07 -66.57
C PRO A 119 -18.30 13.93 -68.06
N VAL A 120 -18.76 12.84 -68.69
CA VAL A 120 -19.48 12.84 -69.98
C VAL A 120 -19.89 11.41 -70.32
N ALA A 121 -21.12 11.31 -70.79
CA ALA A 121 -21.90 10.13 -71.10
C ALA A 121 -21.32 9.24 -72.23
N THR A 122 -21.80 7.99 -72.31
CA THR A 122 -22.70 7.50 -73.40
C THR A 122 -22.61 5.97 -73.61
N VAL A 123 -23.69 5.28 -73.19
CA VAL A 123 -24.45 4.19 -73.86
C VAL A 123 -24.02 2.71 -73.75
N SER A 124 -24.91 1.98 -73.04
CA SER A 124 -25.56 0.67 -73.27
C SER A 124 -24.76 -0.57 -73.69
N GLU A 125 -24.91 -1.66 -72.91
CA GLU A 125 -25.55 -2.92 -73.38
C GLU A 125 -25.99 -3.87 -72.23
N ILE A 126 -27.31 -3.92 -72.01
CA ILE A 126 -28.25 -5.06 -71.81
C ILE A 126 -27.82 -6.38 -71.09
N ALA A 127 -28.77 -6.87 -70.26
CA ALA A 127 -29.00 -8.23 -69.71
C ALA A 127 -28.53 -8.43 -68.25
N SER A 128 -29.30 -9.00 -67.31
CA SER A 128 -30.61 -9.65 -67.31
C SER A 128 -31.08 -9.83 -65.84
N SER A 129 -32.40 -9.84 -65.64
CA SER A 129 -33.19 -10.55 -64.61
C SER A 129 -32.96 -10.29 -63.09
N ASP A 130 -33.91 -9.50 -62.56
CA ASP A 130 -34.66 -9.56 -61.27
C ASP A 130 -35.10 -11.01 -60.85
N PRO A 131 -35.81 -11.26 -59.70
CA PRO A 131 -36.12 -10.45 -58.51
C PRO A 131 -36.03 -11.19 -57.13
N THR A 132 -36.47 -10.49 -56.07
CA THR A 132 -37.31 -10.98 -54.92
C THR A 132 -36.54 -11.59 -53.70
N GLU A 133 -36.79 -11.33 -52.40
CA GLU A 133 -37.87 -10.75 -51.53
C GLU A 133 -37.24 -10.17 -50.23
N THR A 134 -37.64 -9.02 -49.67
CA THR A 134 -38.78 -8.77 -48.73
C THR A 134 -38.62 -9.51 -47.39
N SER A 135 -38.35 -8.88 -46.24
CA SER A 135 -39.28 -8.16 -45.32
C SER A 135 -38.42 -7.62 -44.14
N THR A 136 -38.45 -6.40 -43.59
CA THR A 136 -39.51 -5.61 -42.91
C THR A 136 -40.25 -6.32 -41.76
N ASN A 137 -40.06 -5.84 -40.53
CA ASN A 137 -41.05 -5.58 -39.47
C ASN A 137 -40.32 -5.12 -38.17
N THR A 138 -40.53 -3.91 -37.63
CA THR A 138 -41.72 -3.39 -36.87
C THR A 138 -41.66 -3.88 -35.41
N GLU A 139 -41.21 -3.04 -34.46
CA GLU A 139 -42.02 -2.15 -33.59
C GLU A 139 -42.81 -2.91 -32.52
N VAL A 140 -42.50 -2.66 -31.23
CA VAL A 140 -43.33 -2.68 -30.00
C VAL A 140 -42.38 -2.17 -28.89
N ASP A 141 -42.35 -0.91 -28.48
CA ASP A 141 -43.28 -0.11 -27.67
C ASP A 141 -43.75 -0.72 -26.32
N THR A 142 -43.73 0.14 -25.30
CA THR A 142 -44.50 0.10 -24.05
C THR A 142 -43.91 -0.53 -22.76
N LEU A 143 -43.94 0.33 -21.73
CA LEU A 143 -44.10 0.11 -20.26
C LEU A 143 -42.86 0.09 -19.34
N GLN A 144 -42.41 1.30 -19.02
CA GLN A 144 -42.52 1.97 -17.70
C GLN A 144 -42.14 1.20 -16.39
N PRO A 145 -41.33 1.81 -15.49
CA PRO A 145 -40.95 1.24 -14.20
C PRO A 145 -41.99 1.56 -13.11
N PRO A 146 -42.15 0.73 -12.07
CA PRO A 146 -42.78 1.16 -10.84
C PRO A 146 -41.71 1.62 -9.84
N ALA A 147 -41.75 2.92 -9.55
CA ALA A 147 -41.30 3.47 -8.28
C ALA A 147 -42.30 3.07 -7.20
N GLU A 148 -41.83 2.60 -6.04
CA GLU A 148 -42.70 2.48 -4.87
C GLU A 148 -41.96 2.78 -3.56
N ASN A 149 -42.46 3.86 -2.93
CA ASN A 149 -42.50 4.23 -1.52
C ASN A 149 -41.23 4.24 -0.66
N VAL A 150 -40.77 5.48 -0.47
CA VAL A 150 -40.28 6.03 0.79
C VAL A 150 -41.40 5.99 1.83
N ASP A 151 -41.12 5.46 3.02
CA ASP A 151 -41.73 5.95 4.27
C ASP A 151 -40.68 6.00 5.40
N PRO A 152 -40.75 6.99 6.31
CA PRO A 152 -39.70 7.31 7.27
C PRO A 152 -39.93 6.73 8.68
N ILE A 153 -38.81 6.39 9.32
CA ILE A 153 -38.42 6.39 10.75
C ILE A 153 -39.54 6.64 11.81
N PRO A 154 -39.51 5.90 12.94
CA PRO A 154 -39.27 6.64 14.18
C PRO A 154 -38.20 6.03 15.11
N ASN A 155 -37.29 6.92 15.45
CA ASN A 155 -36.26 6.87 16.47
C ASN A 155 -36.89 6.80 17.88
N PRO A 156 -36.44 5.93 18.79
CA PRO A 156 -36.69 6.11 20.23
C PRO A 156 -35.52 6.90 20.86
N GLN A 157 -35.88 8.03 21.46
CA GLN A 157 -35.01 8.94 22.20
C GLN A 157 -34.23 8.28 23.35
N PRO A 158 -33.09 8.88 23.77
CA PRO A 158 -32.34 8.49 24.95
C PRO A 158 -33.04 9.03 26.21
N VAL A 159 -33.16 8.19 27.25
CA VAL A 159 -33.76 8.56 28.53
C VAL A 159 -32.76 8.37 29.66
N ALA A 160 -32.72 9.39 30.52
CA ALA A 160 -32.23 9.46 31.90
C ALA A 160 -30.72 9.69 32.15
N GLU A 161 -30.35 10.98 32.14
CA GLU A 161 -29.50 11.57 33.18
C GLU A 161 -30.22 11.58 34.54
N LEU A 162 -29.51 11.25 35.62
CA LEU A 162 -29.72 11.72 37.02
C LEU A 162 -28.68 11.04 37.96
N PRO A 163 -28.31 11.63 39.12
CA PRO A 163 -27.27 12.64 39.25
C PRO A 163 -26.09 12.23 40.18
N LEU A 164 -24.99 12.99 40.12
CA LEU A 164 -23.87 12.90 41.05
C LEU A 164 -24.29 13.26 42.50
N PRO A 165 -23.73 12.58 43.53
CA PRO A 165 -23.93 12.96 44.92
C PRO A 165 -23.04 14.15 45.29
N VAL A 166 -23.70 15.23 45.71
CA VAL A 166 -23.12 16.35 46.48
C VAL A 166 -23.02 15.89 47.93
N ALA A 167 -21.82 15.96 48.52
CA ALA A 167 -21.61 15.85 49.96
C ALA A 167 -20.57 16.89 50.42
N GLU A 168 -21.11 18.04 50.81
CA GLU A 168 -20.79 18.83 52.01
C GLU A 168 -19.33 19.20 52.31
N ALA A 169 -19.01 20.45 52.00
CA ALA A 169 -17.96 21.21 52.66
C ALA A 169 -18.42 21.63 54.07
N GLN A 170 -17.66 21.27 55.10
CA GLN A 170 -17.80 21.85 56.44
C GLN A 170 -16.91 23.10 56.56
N PRO A 171 -17.42 24.24 57.10
CA PRO A 171 -16.59 25.37 57.44
C PRO A 171 -16.41 25.55 58.97
N LEU A 172 -15.20 26.00 59.28
CA LEU A 172 -14.76 26.83 60.42
C LEU A 172 -14.89 26.29 61.86
N LYS A 173 -13.72 26.15 62.49
CA LYS A 173 -13.46 26.78 63.80
C LYS A 173 -12.15 27.55 63.75
N ALA A 174 -12.23 28.79 64.20
CA ALA A 174 -11.14 29.75 64.27
C ALA A 174 -10.80 30.03 65.75
N VAL A 175 -9.49 29.94 66.06
CA VAL A 175 -8.68 30.88 66.90
C VAL A 175 -8.94 30.84 68.42
N PRO A 176 -8.04 31.32 69.33
CA PRO A 176 -6.61 31.70 69.29
C PRO A 176 -5.74 30.94 70.33
N ASP A 177 -4.41 31.06 70.29
CA ASP A 177 -3.64 31.76 71.36
C ASP A 177 -2.15 31.87 71.02
N GLU A 178 -1.60 33.04 71.27
CA GLU A 178 -0.17 33.35 71.21
C GLU A 178 0.52 32.78 72.45
N ASN A 179 1.56 31.98 72.27
CA ASN A 179 2.61 31.91 73.29
C ASN A 179 3.94 31.48 72.66
N ASP A 180 4.98 32.23 73.02
CA ASP A 180 6.34 32.12 72.55
C ASP A 180 6.88 30.69 72.70
N GLN A 181 7.17 30.04 71.57
CA GLN A 181 8.04 28.88 71.52
C GLN A 181 9.11 29.13 70.47
N GLU A 182 10.35 29.28 70.95
CA GLU A 182 11.57 29.29 70.16
C GLU A 182 11.48 28.29 69.00
N LEU A 183 11.70 28.79 67.78
CA LEU A 183 11.88 27.99 66.58
C LEU A 183 13.19 27.20 66.70
N ILE A 184 13.18 26.12 67.49
CA ILE A 184 14.21 25.10 67.42
C ILE A 184 13.93 24.38 66.10
N ALA A 185 14.78 24.63 65.10
CA ALA A 185 14.76 23.88 63.85
C ALA A 185 15.01 22.40 64.18
N ALA A 186 13.92 21.63 64.29
CA ALA A 186 14.00 20.18 64.45
C ALA A 186 14.77 19.62 63.25
N LYS A 187 15.92 19.01 63.55
CA LYS A 187 16.74 18.31 62.57
C LYS A 187 15.84 17.34 61.79
N PRO A 188 15.80 17.37 60.45
CA PRO A 188 14.94 16.48 59.70
C PRO A 188 15.31 15.04 60.02
N GLU A 189 14.40 14.29 60.63
CA GLU A 189 14.50 12.84 60.67
C GLU A 189 14.48 12.35 59.23
N GLN A 190 15.50 11.57 58.87
CA GLN A 190 15.61 10.94 57.56
C GLN A 190 14.46 9.95 57.42
N ILE A 191 13.33 10.40 56.87
CA ILE A 191 12.28 9.52 56.38
C ILE A 191 12.92 8.77 55.19
N PRO A 192 13.02 7.43 55.23
CA PRO A 192 13.49 6.66 54.09
C PRO A 192 12.60 6.99 52.89
N PRO A 193 13.16 7.19 51.69
CA PRO A 193 12.35 7.52 50.52
C PRO A 193 11.31 6.43 50.32
N LEU A 194 10.02 6.81 50.34
CA LEU A 194 8.92 5.94 49.96
C LEU A 194 9.13 5.58 48.48
N MET A 195 9.68 4.39 48.25
CA MET A 195 9.84 3.84 46.91
C MET A 195 8.45 3.47 46.39
N ALA A 196 7.87 4.35 45.57
CA ALA A 196 6.72 4.00 44.75
C ALA A 196 7.14 2.85 43.81
N GLN A 197 6.68 1.64 44.10
CA GLN A 197 6.89 0.50 43.21
C GLN A 197 6.19 0.80 41.88
N LYS A 198 6.97 0.91 40.82
CA LYS A 198 6.46 1.08 39.45
C LYS A 198 5.51 -0.09 39.17
N PRO A 199 4.22 0.17 38.88
CA PRO A 199 3.27 -0.89 38.56
C PRO A 199 3.84 -1.76 37.42
N LEU A 200 3.88 -3.07 37.66
CA LEU A 200 4.35 -4.02 36.66
C LEU A 200 3.46 -3.87 35.42
N PRO A 201 4.03 -3.72 34.21
CA PRO A 201 3.24 -3.63 32.99
C PRO A 201 2.31 -4.85 32.90
N PRO A 202 1.02 -4.68 32.59
CA PRO A 202 0.14 -5.81 32.37
C PRO A 202 0.71 -6.70 31.26
N ALA A 203 0.60 -8.02 31.46
CA ALA A 203 1.05 -8.99 30.48
C ALA A 203 0.42 -8.69 29.10
N PRO A 204 1.20 -8.75 28.02
CA PRO A 204 0.69 -8.45 26.68
C PRO A 204 -0.46 -9.42 26.36
N LEU A 205 -1.64 -8.85 26.09
CA LEU A 205 -2.79 -9.60 25.60
C LEU A 205 -2.40 -10.28 24.28
N SER A 206 -2.67 -11.58 24.16
CA SER A 206 -2.50 -12.33 22.92
C SER A 206 -3.39 -11.72 21.83
N ALA A 207 -2.78 -11.28 20.73
CA ALA A 207 -3.51 -10.74 19.59
C ALA A 207 -4.50 -11.79 19.04
N PRO A 208 -5.69 -11.35 18.54
CA PRO A 208 -6.65 -12.28 17.94
C PRO A 208 -6.04 -12.92 16.69
N ALA A 209 -6.14 -14.25 16.59
CA ALA A 209 -5.68 -14.99 15.43
C ALA A 209 -6.58 -14.70 14.22
N THR A 210 -5.98 -14.31 13.10
CA THR A 210 -6.68 -14.08 11.83
C THR A 210 -7.18 -15.42 11.27
N ASP A 211 -8.47 -15.50 10.91
CA ASP A 211 -9.01 -16.63 10.14
C ASP A 211 -8.59 -16.50 8.67
N ILE A 212 -7.66 -17.36 8.25
CA ILE A 212 -7.08 -17.34 6.89
C ILE A 212 -8.13 -17.62 5.83
N THR A 213 -9.11 -18.49 6.12
CA THR A 213 -10.13 -18.87 5.14
C THR A 213 -11.00 -17.68 4.78
N VAL A 214 -11.27 -16.83 5.77
CA VAL A 214 -12.00 -15.56 5.57
C VAL A 214 -11.10 -14.53 4.89
N ALA A 215 -9.85 -14.38 5.36
CA ALA A 215 -8.91 -13.42 4.81
C ALA A 215 -8.63 -13.63 3.30
N LEU A 216 -8.50 -14.90 2.87
CA LEU A 216 -8.26 -15.24 1.47
C LEU A 216 -9.43 -14.86 0.53
N LYS A 217 -10.65 -14.75 1.06
CA LYS A 217 -11.86 -14.42 0.30
C LYS A 217 -12.13 -12.91 0.20
N ILE A 218 -11.31 -12.08 0.84
CA ILE A 218 -11.47 -10.62 0.79
C ILE A 218 -11.41 -10.14 -0.68
N PRO A 219 -12.41 -9.39 -1.16
CA PRO A 219 -12.42 -8.89 -2.52
C PRO A 219 -11.44 -7.74 -2.71
N ILE A 220 -10.74 -7.76 -3.84
CA ILE A 220 -9.76 -6.75 -4.26
C ILE A 220 -10.24 -6.17 -5.59
N VAL A 221 -10.52 -4.88 -5.60
CA VAL A 221 -10.98 -4.14 -6.79
C VAL A 221 -9.95 -4.23 -7.90
N GLU A 222 -8.69 -3.99 -7.58
CA GLU A 222 -7.60 -4.04 -8.54
C GLU A 222 -6.26 -4.33 -7.87
N PHE A 223 -5.54 -5.30 -8.41
CA PHE A 223 -4.16 -5.62 -8.07
C PHE A 223 -3.30 -5.36 -9.29
N ARG A 224 -2.31 -4.47 -9.15
CA ARG A 224 -1.33 -4.15 -10.19
C ARG A 224 0.07 -4.32 -9.64
N GLN A 225 0.82 -5.21 -10.28
CA GLN A 225 2.25 -5.37 -10.03
C GLN A 225 3.00 -4.77 -11.22
N PRO A 226 3.70 -3.63 -11.05
CA PRO A 226 4.32 -2.93 -12.17
C PRO A 226 5.49 -3.71 -12.77
N ASP A 227 6.31 -4.32 -11.92
CA ASP A 227 7.52 -5.05 -12.31
C ASP A 227 7.41 -6.52 -11.94
N ALA A 228 8.06 -7.39 -12.71
CA ALA A 228 8.20 -8.80 -12.32
C ALA A 228 9.15 -8.89 -11.12
N ILE A 229 8.71 -9.54 -10.04
CA ILE A 229 9.52 -9.74 -8.83
C ILE A 229 9.66 -11.24 -8.52
N PRO A 230 10.70 -11.65 -7.79
CA PRO A 230 10.90 -13.05 -7.44
C PRO A 230 9.70 -13.62 -6.67
N LEU A 231 9.33 -14.86 -6.97
CA LEU A 231 8.23 -15.57 -6.31
C LEU A 231 8.38 -15.56 -4.78
N LYS A 232 9.61 -15.73 -4.26
CA LYS A 232 9.89 -15.65 -2.82
C LYS A 232 9.41 -14.33 -2.21
N THR A 233 9.69 -13.20 -2.88
CA THR A 233 9.29 -11.87 -2.41
C THR A 233 7.78 -11.72 -2.37
N LEU A 234 7.07 -12.22 -3.40
CA LEU A 234 5.61 -12.25 -3.39
C LEU A 234 5.08 -13.08 -2.24
N ILE A 235 5.62 -14.28 -2.02
CA ILE A 235 5.13 -15.14 -0.93
C ILE A 235 5.32 -14.46 0.42
N THR A 236 6.48 -13.86 0.69
CA THR A 236 6.70 -13.10 1.94
C THR A 236 5.71 -11.94 2.10
N GLN A 237 5.36 -11.23 1.03
CA GLN A 237 4.33 -10.18 1.11
C GLN A 237 2.94 -10.75 1.46
N PHE A 238 2.60 -11.93 0.94
CA PHE A 238 1.34 -12.61 1.29
C PHE A 238 1.36 -13.12 2.74
N GLU A 239 2.50 -13.62 3.23
CA GLU A 239 2.68 -14.02 4.64
C GLU A 239 2.49 -12.81 5.57
N GLU A 240 3.07 -11.67 5.24
CA GLU A 240 2.92 -10.42 6.01
C GLU A 240 1.47 -9.91 6.01
N MET A 241 0.77 -10.00 4.88
CA MET A 241 -0.61 -9.54 4.76
C MET A 241 -1.61 -10.45 5.47
N LEU A 242 -1.36 -11.76 5.51
CA LEU A 242 -2.20 -12.75 6.19
C LEU A 242 -1.79 -12.98 7.65
N ASP A 243 -0.70 -12.35 8.10
CA ASP A 243 -0.06 -12.57 9.41
C ASP A 243 0.12 -14.07 9.69
N THR A 244 0.54 -14.84 8.68
CA THR A 244 0.69 -16.30 8.75
C THR A 244 1.87 -16.78 7.91
N GLU A 245 2.68 -17.67 8.49
CA GLU A 245 3.77 -18.36 7.79
C GLU A 245 3.27 -19.45 6.84
N PHE A 246 3.85 -19.52 5.63
CA PHE A 246 3.51 -20.54 4.65
C PHE A 246 4.43 -21.75 4.81
N LEU A 247 3.83 -22.93 4.81
CA LEU A 247 4.53 -24.19 4.98
C LEU A 247 4.78 -24.83 3.61
N PHE A 248 6.03 -24.83 3.17
CA PHE A 248 6.45 -25.44 1.92
C PHE A 248 6.80 -26.92 2.13
N ALA A 249 6.41 -27.78 1.19
CA ALA A 249 6.94 -29.14 1.12
C ALA A 249 8.47 -29.14 0.87
N ASP A 250 9.17 -30.15 1.39
CA ASP A 250 10.64 -30.23 1.41
C ASP A 250 11.27 -30.15 0.00
N ASN A 251 10.56 -30.68 -0.99
CA ASN A 251 10.98 -30.68 -2.40
C ASN A 251 10.86 -29.32 -3.10
N ILE A 252 10.24 -28.32 -2.48
CA ILE A 252 10.07 -26.96 -3.02
C ILE A 252 10.93 -25.96 -2.26
N LYS A 253 10.98 -26.10 -0.92
CA LYS A 253 11.72 -25.19 -0.05
C LYS A 253 13.19 -25.04 -0.46
N ASN A 254 13.77 -26.11 -1.00
CA ASN A 254 15.18 -26.19 -1.39
C ASN A 254 15.42 -25.93 -2.89
N ASP A 255 14.41 -25.53 -3.68
CA ASP A 255 14.58 -25.21 -5.10
C ASP A 255 14.81 -23.69 -5.30
N PRO A 256 16.08 -23.23 -5.36
CA PRO A 256 16.38 -21.80 -5.46
C PRO A 256 15.90 -21.23 -6.80
N LYS A 257 15.86 -22.03 -7.86
CA LYS A 257 15.46 -21.58 -9.20
C LYS A 257 13.98 -21.25 -9.23
N LEU A 258 13.15 -22.09 -8.60
CA LEU A 258 11.73 -21.84 -8.47
C LEU A 258 11.46 -20.56 -7.64
N MET A 259 12.17 -20.38 -6.52
CA MET A 259 12.00 -19.21 -5.65
C MET A 259 12.47 -17.88 -6.27
N GLN A 260 13.45 -17.94 -7.18
CA GLN A 260 13.95 -16.78 -7.93
C GLN A 260 13.17 -16.50 -9.22
N THR A 261 12.19 -17.35 -9.56
CA THR A 261 11.38 -17.15 -10.77
C THR A 261 10.64 -15.82 -10.68
N ALA A 262 10.87 -14.95 -11.67
CA ALA A 262 10.24 -13.65 -11.75
C ALA A 262 8.77 -13.83 -12.16
N VAL A 263 7.86 -13.35 -11.31
CA VAL A 263 6.42 -13.44 -11.53
C VAL A 263 5.88 -12.03 -11.65
N SER A 264 5.02 -11.78 -12.64
CA SER A 264 4.25 -10.55 -12.80
C SER A 264 2.77 -10.91 -12.89
N VAL A 265 1.95 -10.25 -12.06
CA VAL A 265 0.51 -10.49 -11.99
C VAL A 265 -0.22 -9.15 -11.92
N SER A 266 -1.23 -8.99 -12.76
CA SER A 266 -2.18 -7.88 -12.69
C SER A 266 -3.58 -8.38 -12.95
N ARG A 267 -4.53 -8.06 -12.06
CA ARG A 267 -5.92 -8.51 -12.13
C ARG A 267 -6.86 -7.45 -11.55
N LYS A 268 -8.03 -7.30 -12.16
CA LYS A 268 -9.18 -6.54 -11.61
C LYS A 268 -10.20 -7.51 -11.04
N ASN A 269 -10.98 -7.06 -10.05
CA ASN A 269 -12.07 -7.81 -9.41
C ASN A 269 -11.65 -9.23 -8.98
N THR A 270 -10.60 -9.31 -8.16
CA THR A 270 -9.99 -10.57 -7.73
C THR A 270 -10.14 -10.78 -6.22
N THR A 271 -9.69 -11.91 -5.71
CA THR A 271 -9.51 -12.16 -4.27
C THR A 271 -8.06 -12.54 -3.98
N LEU A 272 -7.67 -12.55 -2.70
CA LEU A 272 -6.35 -13.04 -2.29
C LEU A 272 -6.12 -14.50 -2.67
N GLU A 273 -7.14 -15.35 -2.50
CA GLU A 273 -7.14 -16.74 -2.98
C GLU A 273 -6.81 -16.81 -4.47
N LYS A 274 -7.56 -16.09 -5.32
CA LYS A 274 -7.34 -16.12 -6.78
C LYS A 274 -5.96 -15.60 -7.17
N LEU A 275 -5.47 -14.56 -6.50
CA LEU A 275 -4.11 -14.05 -6.74
C LEU A 275 -3.05 -15.07 -6.33
N LEU A 276 -3.19 -15.68 -5.15
CA LEU A 276 -2.26 -16.68 -4.65
C LEU A 276 -2.23 -17.90 -5.58
N THR A 277 -3.39 -18.42 -6.00
CA THR A 277 -3.48 -19.49 -7.01
C THR A 277 -2.77 -19.11 -8.30
N LEU A 278 -3.00 -17.89 -8.81
CA LEU A 278 -2.40 -17.43 -10.05
C LEU A 278 -0.88 -17.30 -9.94
N ILE A 279 -0.37 -16.75 -8.85
CA ILE A 279 1.07 -16.60 -8.58
C ILE A 279 1.72 -17.97 -8.49
N LEU A 280 1.15 -18.89 -7.70
CA LEU A 280 1.69 -20.23 -7.50
C LEU A 280 1.64 -21.09 -8.78
N SER A 281 0.62 -20.90 -9.62
CA SER A 281 0.51 -21.63 -10.90
C SER A 281 1.69 -21.36 -11.85
N LYS A 282 2.32 -20.17 -11.77
CA LYS A 282 3.51 -19.82 -12.57
C LYS A 282 4.71 -20.70 -12.22
N GLY A 283 4.78 -21.19 -10.98
CA GLY A 283 5.80 -22.13 -10.52
C GLY A 283 5.35 -23.58 -10.53
N ALA A 284 4.23 -23.92 -11.19
CA ALA A 284 3.57 -25.23 -11.10
C ALA A 284 3.31 -25.65 -9.64
N LEU A 285 2.98 -24.69 -8.77
CA LEU A 285 2.65 -24.90 -7.37
C LEU A 285 1.15 -24.78 -7.13
N THR A 286 0.68 -25.46 -6.09
CA THR A 286 -0.67 -25.35 -5.56
C THR A 286 -0.61 -25.21 -4.04
N TYR A 287 -1.70 -24.78 -3.42
CA TYR A 287 -1.79 -24.65 -1.97
C TYR A 287 -3.03 -25.35 -1.41
N SER A 288 -2.98 -25.66 -0.12
CA SER A 288 -4.11 -26.12 0.67
C SER A 288 -4.09 -25.45 2.04
N VAL A 289 -5.26 -25.15 2.59
CA VAL A 289 -5.39 -24.59 3.94
C VAL A 289 -5.68 -25.73 4.90
N LYS A 290 -4.81 -25.95 5.90
CA LYS A 290 -5.00 -26.95 6.95
C LYS A 290 -4.64 -26.32 8.29
N SER A 291 -5.49 -26.51 9.30
CA SER A 291 -5.25 -26.01 10.67
C SER A 291 -4.87 -24.52 10.74
N ASN A 292 -5.57 -23.68 9.98
CA ASN A 292 -5.27 -22.25 9.85
C ASN A 292 -3.80 -21.99 9.47
N LYS A 293 -3.25 -22.80 8.55
CA LYS A 293 -1.96 -22.59 7.90
C LYS A 293 -2.07 -22.90 6.41
N ILE A 294 -1.27 -22.20 5.61
CA ILE A 294 -1.20 -22.40 4.17
C ILE A 294 -0.06 -23.37 3.88
N HIS A 295 -0.38 -24.52 3.29
CA HIS A 295 0.58 -25.53 2.86
C HIS A 295 0.75 -25.48 1.34
N ILE A 296 1.99 -25.31 0.87
CA ILE A 296 2.34 -25.21 -0.55
C ILE A 296 3.01 -26.50 -1.01
N GLN A 297 2.52 -27.05 -2.12
CA GLN A 297 3.01 -28.29 -2.74
C GLN A 297 3.09 -28.16 -4.26
N ARG A 298 3.81 -29.08 -4.93
CA ARG A 298 3.87 -29.08 -6.39
C ARG A 298 2.52 -29.54 -6.91
N THR A 299 2.10 -28.98 -8.04
CA THR A 299 0.92 -29.44 -8.74
C THR A 299 1.23 -30.81 -9.29
N THR A 300 0.61 -31.85 -8.73
CA THR A 300 0.64 -33.18 -9.33
C THR A 300 -0.13 -33.09 -10.64
N ALA A 301 0.51 -33.42 -11.77
CA ALA A 301 -0.19 -33.53 -13.03
C ALA A 301 -1.32 -34.58 -12.88
N PRO A 302 -2.51 -34.33 -13.46
CA PRO A 302 -3.61 -35.29 -13.46
C PRO A 302 -3.26 -36.57 -14.24
#